data_AF-A0A3M2BUL2-F1
#
_entry.id   AF-A0A3M2BUL2-F1
#
_cell.length_a   1.000
_cell.length_b   1.000
_cell.length_c   1.000
_cell.angle_alpha   90.00
_cell.angle_beta   90.00
_cell.angle_gamma   90.00
#
_symmetry.space_group_name_H-M   'P 1'
#
loop_
_entity.id
_entity.type
_entity.pdbx_description
1 polymer ?
#
loop_
_entity_poly.entity_id
_entity_poly.type
_entity_poly.pdbx_seq_one_letter_code
_entity_poly.pdbx_strand_id
1 'polypeptide(L)'
;MSRCVALDAGALSALAGRPTAANREVRAALRAAQRLGREVVVPAVILAELYRGPHHNSLIDACLSRETGIYVRATDRPLARLVGGVLAAAGAGSELLADAHVVAVAVELGGGIALTGDPADLERLTGAYRNVTAVRI
;
A
#
# COMPACT_ATOMS: atom_id res chain seq x y z
N MET A 1 -3.75 -15.77 -11.71
CA MET A 1 -3.14 -14.47 -11.35
C MET A 1 -3.70 -14.05 -10.01
N SER A 2 -2.84 -13.92 -8.99
CA SER A 2 -3.30 -13.52 -7.66
C SER A 2 -3.39 -12.01 -7.58
N ARG A 3 -4.57 -11.49 -7.24
CA ARG A 3 -4.79 -10.05 -7.07
C ARG A 3 -4.43 -9.65 -5.65
N CYS A 4 -3.44 -8.81 -5.43
CA CYS A 4 -2.98 -8.44 -4.08
C CYS A 4 -3.85 -7.35 -3.43
N VAL A 5 -3.61 -7.10 -2.15
CA VAL A 5 -4.00 -5.86 -1.46
C VAL A 5 -2.73 -5.13 -1.06
N ALA A 6 -2.42 -4.03 -1.74
CA ALA A 6 -1.32 -3.14 -1.39
C ALA A 6 -1.82 -2.07 -0.41
N LEU A 7 -1.11 -1.86 0.69
CA LEU A 7 -1.46 -0.84 1.68
C LEU A 7 -0.57 0.39 1.51
N ASP A 8 -1.17 1.57 1.52
CA ASP A 8 -0.46 2.84 1.63
C ASP A 8 -0.14 3.21 3.10
N ALA A 9 0.36 4.42 3.29
CA ALA A 9 0.61 4.99 4.62
C ALA A 9 -0.67 5.15 5.45
N GLY A 10 -1.77 5.62 4.85
CA GLY A 10 -3.05 5.83 5.52
C GLY A 10 -3.66 4.53 6.06
N ALA A 11 -3.67 3.47 5.26
CA ALA A 11 -4.20 2.16 5.60
C ALA A 11 -3.37 1.44 6.65
N LEU A 12 -2.04 1.48 6.54
CA LEU A 12 -1.18 0.90 7.56
C LEU A 12 -1.28 1.68 8.89
N SER A 13 -1.35 3.02 8.83
CA SER A 13 -1.58 3.85 10.02
C SER A 13 -2.93 3.56 10.68
N ALA A 14 -3.99 3.43 9.88
CA ALA A 14 -5.34 3.11 10.37
C ALA A 14 -5.38 1.74 11.04
N LEU A 15 -4.68 0.74 10.48
CA LEU A 15 -4.56 -0.61 11.06
C LEU A 15 -3.80 -0.60 12.40
N ALA A 16 -2.69 0.13 12.45
CA ALA A 16 -1.81 0.21 13.61
C ALA A 16 -2.43 1.03 14.76
N GLY A 17 -3.25 2.02 14.43
CA GLY A 17 -3.88 2.96 15.35
C GLY A 17 -5.05 2.40 16.17
N ARG A 18 -5.83 3.33 16.73
CA ARG A 18 -7.00 3.00 17.57
C ARG A 18 -8.14 2.38 16.74
N PRO A 19 -9.06 1.63 17.37
CA PRO A 19 -10.24 1.08 16.68
C PRO A 19 -11.20 2.17 16.16
N THR A 20 -11.01 2.62 14.92
CA THR A 20 -11.87 3.56 14.18
C THR A 20 -12.69 2.85 13.10
N ALA A 21 -13.50 3.57 12.32
CA ALA A 21 -14.14 3.03 11.12
C ALA A 21 -13.08 2.53 10.12
N ALA A 22 -12.09 3.37 9.78
CA ALA A 22 -10.97 3.01 8.93
C ALA A 22 -10.21 1.77 9.42
N ASN A 23 -9.95 1.63 10.73
CA ASN A 23 -9.34 0.42 11.28
C ASN A 23 -10.18 -0.84 10.97
N ARG A 24 -11.51 -0.75 11.13
CA ARG A 24 -12.42 -1.88 10.85
C ARG A 24 -12.46 -2.21 9.37
N GLU A 25 -12.39 -1.20 8.50
CA GLU A 25 -12.37 -1.36 7.04
C GLU A 25 -11.08 -2.04 6.57
N VAL A 26 -9.92 -1.59 7.04
CA VAL A 26 -8.64 -2.27 6.76
C VAL A 26 -8.69 -3.71 7.26
N ARG A 27 -9.13 -3.95 8.51
CA ARG A 27 -9.25 -5.33 9.03
C ARG A 27 -10.22 -6.19 8.23
N ALA A 28 -11.30 -5.62 7.70
CA ALA A 28 -12.21 -6.34 6.82
C ALA A 28 -11.54 -6.70 5.49
N ALA A 29 -10.75 -5.78 4.92
CA ALA A 29 -9.95 -6.03 3.73
C ALA A 29 -8.91 -7.15 3.95
N LEU A 30 -8.18 -7.14 5.07
CA LEU A 30 -7.22 -8.21 5.41
C LEU A 30 -7.90 -9.58 5.53
N ARG A 31 -9.05 -9.65 6.22
CA ARG A 31 -9.84 -10.89 6.32
C ARG A 31 -10.35 -11.35 4.95
N ALA A 32 -10.75 -10.42 4.08
CA ALA A 32 -11.17 -10.77 2.73
C ALA A 32 -9.99 -11.29 1.89
N ALA A 33 -8.83 -10.63 1.95
CA ALA A 33 -7.61 -11.06 1.29
C ALA A 33 -7.22 -12.48 1.72
N GLN A 34 -7.20 -12.74 3.03
CA GLN A 34 -6.89 -14.07 3.57
C GLN A 34 -7.86 -15.14 3.06
N ARG A 35 -9.17 -14.92 3.11
CA ARG A 35 -10.18 -15.88 2.62
C ARG A 35 -10.06 -16.15 1.12
N LEU A 36 -9.61 -15.16 0.35
CA LEU A 36 -9.45 -15.25 -1.10
C LEU A 36 -8.04 -15.71 -1.52
N GLY A 37 -7.15 -16.04 -0.56
CA GLY A 37 -5.77 -16.42 -0.84
C GLY A 37 -4.97 -15.31 -1.55
N ARG A 38 -5.22 -14.06 -1.17
CA ARG A 38 -4.55 -12.89 -1.72
C ARG A 38 -3.45 -12.40 -0.78
N GLU A 39 -2.32 -12.02 -1.37
CA GLU A 39 -1.22 -11.42 -0.64
C GLU A 39 -1.59 -10.02 -0.18
N VAL A 40 -1.23 -9.68 1.05
CA VAL A 40 -1.28 -8.31 1.56
C VAL A 40 0.14 -7.80 1.65
N VAL A 41 0.40 -6.65 1.04
CA VAL A 41 1.75 -6.14 0.86
C VAL A 41 1.85 -4.66 1.20
N VAL A 42 2.97 -4.28 1.81
CA VAL A 42 3.35 -2.88 2.09
C VAL A 42 4.71 -2.64 1.42
N PRO A 43 4.86 -1.67 0.52
CA PRO A 43 6.18 -1.26 0.04
C PRO A 43 7.01 -0.68 1.18
N ALA A 44 8.29 -1.05 1.30
CA ALA A 44 9.16 -0.58 2.39
C ALA A 44 9.30 0.95 2.45
N VAL A 45 9.11 1.66 1.33
CA VAL A 45 9.11 3.14 1.28
C VAL A 45 7.98 3.75 2.10
N ILE A 46 6.83 3.08 2.22
CA ILE A 46 5.74 3.49 3.10
C ILE A 46 6.20 3.49 4.56
N LEU A 47 7.03 2.52 4.96
CA LEU A 47 7.57 2.50 6.31
C LEU A 47 8.48 3.71 6.56
N ALA A 48 9.28 4.12 5.57
CA ALA A 48 10.12 5.31 5.69
C ALA A 48 9.28 6.59 5.91
N GLU A 49 8.13 6.71 5.24
CA GLU A 49 7.19 7.81 5.45
C GLU A 49 6.61 7.79 6.88
N LEU A 50 6.16 6.62 7.34
CA LEU A 50 5.57 6.45 8.66
C LEU A 50 6.58 6.61 9.80
N TYR A 51 7.85 6.25 9.58
CA TYR A 51 8.92 6.38 10.56
C TYR A 51 9.50 7.80 10.69
N ARG A 52 8.98 8.78 9.94
CA ARG A 52 9.45 10.18 9.99
C ARG A 52 9.25 10.85 11.35
N GLY A 53 8.57 10.22 12.33
CA GLY A 53 8.39 10.74 13.68
C GLY A 53 8.49 9.68 14.79
N PRO A 54 9.09 10.01 15.95
CA PRO A 54 9.48 9.04 16.99
C PRO A 54 8.31 8.28 17.64
N HIS A 55 7.09 8.82 17.58
CA HIS A 55 5.90 8.17 18.15
C HIS A 55 5.28 7.10 17.24
N HIS A 56 5.57 7.10 15.94
CA HIS A 56 4.98 6.14 15.01
C HIS A 56 5.77 4.84 14.91
N ASN A 57 7.08 4.85 15.17
CA ASN A 57 7.94 3.67 14.96
C ASN A 57 7.46 2.45 15.76
N SER A 58 7.33 2.59 17.08
CA SER A 58 6.91 1.47 17.94
C SER A 58 5.49 0.98 17.63
N LEU A 59 4.60 1.87 17.17
CA LEU A 59 3.23 1.52 16.80
C LEU A 59 3.19 0.68 15.52
N ILE A 60 3.93 1.11 14.50
CA ILE A 60 4.04 0.40 13.22
C ILE A 60 4.74 -0.95 13.42
N ASP A 61 5.86 -0.98 14.15
CA ASP A 61 6.60 -2.22 14.43
C ASP A 61 5.74 -3.23 15.20
N ALA A 62 5.01 -2.76 16.22
CA ALA A 62 4.09 -3.60 16.97
C ALA A 62 2.92 -4.10 16.10
N CYS A 63 2.46 -3.29 15.14
CA CYS A 63 1.45 -3.71 14.18
C CYS A 63 1.97 -4.83 13.26
N LEU A 64 3.11 -4.61 12.60
CA LEU A 64 3.73 -5.60 11.70
C LEU A 64 4.12 -6.89 12.43
N SER A 65 4.52 -6.79 13.70
CA SER A 65 4.81 -7.97 14.53
C SER A 65 3.57 -8.81 14.85
N ARG A 66 2.38 -8.18 14.96
CA ARG A 66 1.11 -8.88 15.22
C ARG A 66 0.47 -9.42 13.94
N GLU A 67 0.53 -8.65 12.86
CA GLU A 67 -0.15 -8.94 11.59
C GLU A 67 0.78 -9.75 10.68
N THR A 68 0.94 -11.05 10.96
CA THR A 68 1.89 -11.95 10.28
C THR A 68 1.57 -12.21 8.80
N GLY A 69 0.41 -11.77 8.31
CA GLY A 69 -0.01 -11.89 6.90
C GLY A 69 0.39 -10.71 6.01
N ILE A 70 1.11 -9.72 6.55
CA ILE A 70 1.55 -8.53 5.80
C ILE A 70 3.00 -8.73 5.36
N TYR A 71 3.22 -8.76 4.05
CA TYR A 71 4.55 -8.82 3.47
C TYR A 71 5.11 -7.41 3.23
N VAL A 72 6.33 -7.15 3.69
CA VAL A 72 7.02 -5.88 3.38
C VAL A 72 7.90 -6.09 2.14
N ARG A 73 7.56 -5.39 1.05
CA ARG A 73 8.29 -5.46 -0.22
C ARG A 73 9.39 -4.40 -0.27
N ALA A 74 10.65 -4.82 -0.21
CA ALA A 74 11.80 -3.92 -0.36
C ALA A 74 11.91 -3.37 -1.79
N THR A 75 12.38 -2.14 -1.95
CA THR A 75 12.66 -1.55 -3.27
C THR A 75 14.00 -2.05 -3.80
N ASP A 76 13.93 -2.82 -4.88
CA ASP A 76 15.09 -3.21 -5.69
C ASP A 76 15.03 -2.53 -7.07
N ARG A 77 16.02 -2.82 -7.92
CA ARG A 77 16.11 -2.22 -9.26
C ARG A 77 14.88 -2.52 -10.15
N PRO A 78 14.36 -3.76 -10.22
CA PRO A 78 13.11 -4.03 -10.93
C PRO A 78 11.93 -3.20 -10.43
N LEU A 79 11.68 -3.17 -9.12
CA LEU A 79 10.56 -2.40 -8.56
C LEU A 79 10.73 -0.90 -8.81
N ALA A 80 11.94 -0.37 -8.65
CA ALA A 80 12.25 1.04 -8.93
C ALA A 80 11.92 1.43 -10.40
N ARG A 81 12.14 0.51 -11.36
CA ARG A 81 11.75 0.74 -12.77
C ARG A 81 10.24 0.80 -12.93
N LEU A 82 9.49 -0.07 -12.25
CA LEU A 82 8.02 -0.02 -12.27
C LEU A 82 7.50 1.27 -11.67
N VAL A 83 8.05 1.71 -10.53
CA VAL A 83 7.71 2.99 -9.89
C VAL A 83 7.94 4.16 -10.84
N GLY A 84 9.09 4.22 -11.50
CA GLY A 84 9.37 5.25 -12.51
C GLY A 84 8.37 5.22 -13.67
N GLY A 85 7.95 4.03 -14.10
CA GLY A 85 6.90 3.86 -15.11
C GLY A 85 5.53 4.35 -14.65
N VAL A 86 5.15 4.11 -13.38
CA VAL A 86 3.91 4.61 -12.78
C VAL A 86 3.92 6.15 -12.75
N LEU A 87 4.99 6.75 -12.23
CA LEU A 87 5.15 8.21 -12.16
C LEU A 87 5.10 8.85 -13.54
N ALA A 88 5.84 8.30 -14.51
CA ALA A 88 5.88 8.81 -15.88
C ALA A 88 4.50 8.74 -16.55
N ALA A 89 3.76 7.64 -16.36
CA ALA A 89 2.43 7.48 -16.93
C ALA A 89 1.39 8.46 -16.33
N ALA A 90 1.57 8.84 -15.07
CA ALA A 90 0.71 9.79 -14.37
C ALA A 90 1.16 11.27 -14.49
N GLY A 91 2.29 11.52 -15.16
CA GLY A 91 2.92 12.83 -15.21
C GLY A 91 3.22 13.41 -13.83
N ALA A 92 3.61 12.55 -12.87
CA ALA A 92 3.82 12.90 -11.47
C ALA A 92 5.32 12.94 -11.11
N GLY A 93 5.67 13.81 -10.16
CA GLY A 93 7.04 13.94 -9.66
C GLY A 93 7.29 13.13 -8.39
N SER A 94 8.41 13.43 -7.73
CA SER A 94 8.84 12.72 -6.51
C SER A 94 7.89 12.90 -5.31
N GLU A 95 6.98 13.87 -5.35
CA GLU A 95 5.95 14.07 -4.34
C GLU A 95 5.01 12.87 -4.19
N LEU A 96 4.81 12.09 -5.26
CA LEU A 96 4.01 10.85 -5.25
C LEU A 96 4.88 9.59 -5.29
N LEU A 97 6.16 9.68 -4.89
CA LEU A 97 7.07 8.54 -4.94
C LEU A 97 6.58 7.38 -4.06
N ALA A 98 6.13 7.67 -2.84
CA ALA A 98 5.61 6.66 -1.90
C ALA A 98 4.35 5.98 -2.45
N ASP A 99 3.40 6.78 -2.93
CA ASP A 99 2.15 6.32 -3.55
C ASP A 99 2.39 5.49 -4.81
N ALA A 100 3.35 5.88 -5.64
CA ALA A 100 3.72 5.12 -6.83
C ALA A 100 4.32 3.75 -6.47
N HIS A 101 4.97 3.59 -5.31
CA HIS A 101 5.40 2.28 -4.84
C HIS A 101 4.22 1.36 -4.52
N VAL A 102 3.12 1.89 -3.99
CA VAL A 102 1.90 1.11 -3.71
C VAL A 102 1.33 0.54 -5.01
N VAL A 103 1.19 1.40 -6.03
CA VAL A 103 0.70 0.99 -7.35
C VAL A 103 1.69 0.04 -8.04
N ALA A 104 2.98 0.34 -8.01
CA ALA A 104 4.01 -0.48 -8.67
C ALA A 104 4.08 -1.90 -8.10
N VAL A 105 3.96 -2.08 -6.79
CA VAL A 105 3.89 -3.41 -6.17
C VAL A 105 2.62 -4.15 -6.60
N ALA A 106 1.47 -3.47 -6.67
CA ALA A 106 0.25 -4.09 -7.18
C ALA A 106 0.41 -4.52 -8.65
N VAL A 107 1.06 -3.72 -9.49
CA VAL A 107 1.38 -4.06 -10.88
C VAL A 107 2.36 -5.24 -10.95
N GLU A 108 3.41 -5.25 -10.14
CA GLU A 108 4.40 -6.34 -10.04
C GLU A 108 3.72 -7.69 -9.77
N LEU A 109 2.70 -7.70 -8.90
CA LEU A 109 1.94 -8.89 -8.52
C LEU A 109 0.80 -9.24 -9.50
N GLY A 110 0.69 -8.53 -10.63
CA GLY A 110 -0.31 -8.82 -11.68
C GLY A 110 -1.64 -8.09 -11.51
N GLY A 111 -1.73 -7.14 -10.59
CA GLY A 111 -2.90 -6.31 -10.31
C GLY A 111 -3.42 -6.48 -8.88
N GLY A 112 -4.38 -5.66 -8.48
CA GLY A 112 -4.90 -5.70 -7.12
C GLY A 112 -5.67 -4.48 -6.69
N ILE A 113 -5.84 -4.36 -5.38
CA ILE A 113 -6.41 -3.19 -4.72
C ILE A 113 -5.28 -2.43 -4.04
N ALA A 114 -5.25 -1.12 -4.21
CA ALA A 114 -4.43 -0.21 -3.43
C ALA A 114 -5.34 0.46 -2.38
N LEU A 115 -5.20 0.05 -1.12
CA LEU A 115 -6.03 0.50 -0.03
C LEU A 115 -5.44 1.78 0.57
N THR A 116 -6.25 2.83 0.69
CA THR A 116 -5.77 4.18 1.05
C THR A 116 -6.75 5.01 1.84
N GLY A 117 -6.24 5.91 2.69
CA GLY A 117 -7.03 6.96 3.33
C GLY A 117 -7.32 8.15 2.38
N ASP A 118 -6.47 8.39 1.38
CA ASP A 118 -6.64 9.41 0.36
C ASP A 118 -6.60 8.79 -1.06
N PRO A 119 -7.78 8.49 -1.66
CA PRO A 119 -7.84 7.88 -2.97
C PRO A 119 -7.42 8.81 -4.11
N ALA A 120 -7.41 10.14 -3.94
CA ALA A 120 -7.19 11.05 -5.06
C ALA A 120 -5.79 10.87 -5.70
N ASP A 121 -4.77 10.71 -4.86
CA ASP A 121 -3.39 10.50 -5.31
C ASP A 121 -3.23 9.14 -5.99
N LEU A 122 -3.83 8.08 -5.43
CA LEU A 122 -3.76 6.74 -6.01
C LEU A 122 -4.62 6.60 -7.28
N GLU A 123 -5.75 7.28 -7.39
CA GLU A 123 -6.58 7.32 -8.59
C GLU A 123 -5.80 7.94 -9.76
N ARG A 124 -5.07 9.04 -9.51
CA ARG A 124 -4.17 9.62 -10.50
C ARG A 124 -3.11 8.63 -10.98
N LEU A 125 -2.48 7.89 -10.07
CA LEU A 125 -1.40 6.95 -10.40
C LEU A 125 -1.90 5.65 -11.07
N THR A 126 -3.11 5.21 -10.74
CA THR A 126 -3.72 3.98 -11.31
C THR A 126 -4.35 4.18 -12.67
N GLY A 127 -4.50 5.43 -13.16
CA GLY A 127 -5.18 5.73 -14.43
C GLY A 127 -4.64 4.96 -15.65
N ALA A 128 -3.34 4.66 -15.69
CA ALA A 128 -2.72 3.87 -16.76
C ALA A 128 -2.76 2.34 -16.54
N TYR A 129 -3.19 1.87 -15.37
CA TYR A 129 -3.11 0.48 -14.92
C TYR A 129 -4.49 -0.08 -14.58
N ARG A 130 -5.23 -0.52 -15.60
CA ARG A 130 -6.62 -1.02 -15.46
C ARG A 130 -6.79 -2.24 -14.54
N ASN A 131 -5.70 -2.92 -14.18
CA ASN A 131 -5.70 -4.06 -13.28
C ASN A 131 -5.42 -3.68 -11.81
N VAL A 132 -5.24 -2.39 -11.51
CA VAL A 132 -5.09 -1.86 -10.14
C VAL A 132 -6.24 -0.90 -9.86
N THR A 133 -6.82 -0.96 -8.66
CA THR A 133 -7.90 -0.07 -8.25
C THR A 133 -7.60 0.53 -6.88
N ALA A 134 -7.66 1.85 -6.78
CA ALA A 134 -7.60 2.54 -5.50
C ALA A 134 -8.93 2.36 -4.74
N VAL A 135 -8.87 2.03 -3.46
CA VAL A 135 -10.05 1.85 -2.61
C VAL A 135 -9.85 2.63 -1.31
N ARG A 136 -10.82 3.49 -0.99
CA ARG A 136 -10.85 4.27 0.25
C ARG A 136 -11.23 3.39 1.46
N ILE A 137 -10.65 3.70 2.62
CA ILE A 137 -11.01 3.22 3.97
C ILE A 137 -11.60 4.31 4.86
#